data_AF-A0A846YYA6-F1
#
_entry.id   AF-A0A846YYA6-F1
#
_cell.length_a   1.000
_cell.length_b   1.000
_cell.length_c   1.000
_cell.angle_alpha   90.00
_cell.angle_beta   90.00
_cell.angle_gamma   90.00
#
_symmetry.space_group_name_H-M   'P 1'
#
loop_
_entity.id
_entity.type
_entity.pdbx_description
1 polymer ?
#
loop_
_entity_poly.entity_id
_entity_poly.type
_entity_poly.pdbx_seq_one_letter_code
_entity_poly.pdbx_strand_id
1 'polypeptide(L)'
;MVHRVRTAVTELMGELMGAFDELPRVRRGPLHSLYAALRRRAPQVSATRPGDGEDVLRVAYRGRAAQVVWDDGLEVFAWAAADGGPIGPDAEKAAEVIASALDAPVSPGAPG
;
A
#
# COMPACT_ATOMS: atom_id res chain seq x y z
N MET A 1 37.72 -44.36 26.36
CA MET A 1 37.44 -42.92 26.51
C MET A 1 36.93 -42.43 25.16
N VAL A 2 35.63 -42.53 24.90
CA VAL A 2 35.02 -42.21 23.59
C VAL A 2 33.85 -41.28 23.87
N HIS A 3 34.09 -39.97 23.75
CA HIS A 3 33.06 -38.95 23.91
C HIS A 3 32.71 -38.34 22.55
N ARG A 4 31.61 -38.84 21.99
CA ARG A 4 30.47 -38.04 21.50
C ARG A 4 30.76 -36.98 20.42
N VAL A 5 30.94 -37.44 19.18
CA VAL A 5 30.60 -36.65 17.97
C VAL A 5 29.09 -36.77 17.76
N ARG A 6 28.27 -35.87 18.34
CA ARG A 6 26.82 -35.80 18.00
C ARG A 6 26.06 -34.55 18.46
N THR A 7 26.69 -33.38 18.48
CA THR A 7 26.03 -32.13 18.92
C THR A 7 26.46 -30.93 18.08
N ALA A 8 26.24 -30.95 16.77
CA ALA A 8 26.49 -29.75 15.95
C ALA A 8 25.50 -29.55 14.79
N VAL A 9 24.65 -30.53 14.47
CA VAL A 9 23.73 -30.43 13.31
C VAL A 9 22.37 -29.84 13.67
N THR A 10 21.92 -29.97 14.92
CA THR A 10 20.57 -29.55 15.32
C THR A 10 20.45 -28.05 15.64
N GLU A 11 21.55 -27.36 15.94
CA GLU A 11 21.51 -25.92 16.27
C GLU A 11 21.41 -25.04 15.02
N LEU A 12 22.02 -25.47 13.91
CA LEU A 12 22.04 -24.72 12.66
C LEU A 12 20.67 -24.65 11.94
N MET A 13 19.76 -25.57 12.23
CA MET A 13 18.39 -25.58 11.67
C MET A 13 17.39 -24.76 12.50
N GLY A 14 17.70 -24.44 13.76
CA GLY A 14 16.87 -23.58 14.62
C GLY A 14 17.07 -22.09 14.33
N GLU A 15 18.30 -21.68 14.03
CA GLU A 15 18.63 -20.28 13.73
C GLU A 15 18.16 -19.84 12.34
N LEU A 16 18.05 -20.76 11.37
CA LEU A 16 17.54 -20.42 10.03
C LEU A 16 16.03 -20.20 9.99
N MET A 17 15.28 -20.75 10.97
CA MET A 17 13.81 -20.64 11.00
C MET A 17 13.31 -19.35 11.67
N GLY A 18 14.13 -18.68 12.49
CA GLY A 18 13.80 -17.40 13.13
C GLY A 18 14.07 -16.16 12.26
N ALA A 19 14.96 -16.26 11.27
CA ALA A 19 15.41 -15.11 10.47
C ALA A 19 14.37 -14.61 9.43
N PHE A 20 13.28 -15.34 9.20
CA PHE A 20 12.21 -14.92 8.29
C PHE A 20 11.07 -14.17 9.00
N ASP A 21 11.01 -14.19 10.33
CA ASP A 21 9.87 -13.64 11.09
C ASP A 21 9.94 -12.11 11.25
N GLU A 22 11.13 -11.53 11.05
CA GLU A 22 11.39 -10.11 11.26
C GLU A 22 11.98 -9.43 10.02
N LEU A 23 11.50 -9.80 8.83
CA LEU A 23 11.58 -8.86 7.71
C LEU A 23 10.90 -7.58 8.20
N PRO A 24 11.59 -6.41 8.22
CA PRO A 24 10.95 -5.17 8.61
C PRO A 24 9.74 -5.05 7.70
N ARG A 25 8.54 -5.17 8.29
CA ARG A 25 7.30 -4.87 7.57
C ARG A 25 7.46 -3.41 7.24
N VAL A 26 8.00 -3.11 6.06
CA VAL A 26 8.16 -1.75 5.56
C VAL A 26 6.78 -1.18 5.71
N ARG A 27 6.59 -0.29 6.69
CA ARG A 27 5.35 0.44 6.85
C ARG A 27 5.31 1.35 5.64
N ARG A 28 4.85 0.80 4.51
CA ARG A 28 4.70 1.56 3.28
C ARG A 28 3.69 2.64 3.62
N GLY A 29 4.08 3.90 3.42
CA GLY A 29 3.29 5.04 3.88
C GLY A 29 1.86 5.07 3.31
N PRO A 30 1.01 6.00 3.77
CA PRO A 30 -0.41 6.03 3.40
C PRO A 30 -0.67 5.94 1.89
N LEU A 31 0.13 6.61 1.06
CA LEU A 31 0.01 6.56 -0.40
C LEU A 31 0.25 5.16 -0.99
N HIS A 32 1.10 4.35 -0.37
CA HIS A 32 1.27 2.96 -0.78
C HIS A 32 0.05 2.09 -0.43
N SER A 33 -0.58 2.33 0.72
CA SER A 33 -1.84 1.68 1.09
C SER A 33 -2.95 2.04 0.11
N LEU A 34 -3.05 3.32 -0.28
CA LEU A 34 -3.98 3.77 -1.30
C LEU A 34 -3.69 3.16 -2.68
N TYR A 35 -2.42 3.11 -3.09
CA TYR A 35 -2.03 2.44 -4.33
C TYR A 35 -2.49 0.97 -4.34
N ALA A 36 -2.27 0.23 -3.24
CA ALA A 36 -2.69 -1.15 -3.12
C ALA A 36 -4.23 -1.31 -3.16
N ALA A 37 -4.96 -0.41 -2.48
CA ALA A 37 -6.41 -0.36 -2.52
C ALA A 37 -6.93 -0.13 -3.95
N LEU A 38 -6.35 0.82 -4.69
CA LEU A 38 -6.68 1.06 -6.10
C LEU A 38 -6.40 -0.16 -6.98
N ARG A 39 -5.33 -0.92 -6.75
CA ARG A 39 -5.05 -2.14 -7.51
C ARG A 39 -6.09 -3.24 -7.26
N ARG A 40 -6.68 -3.29 -6.06
CA ARG A 40 -7.75 -4.24 -5.73
C ARG A 40 -9.13 -3.80 -6.19
N ARG A 41 -9.47 -2.52 -6.01
CA ARG A 41 -10.83 -2.00 -6.21
C ARG A 41 -11.07 -1.41 -7.59
N ALA A 42 -10.05 -0.87 -8.24
CA ALA A 42 -10.18 -0.21 -9.53
C ALA A 42 -8.93 -0.46 -10.40
N PRO A 43 -8.61 -1.72 -10.74
CA PRO A 43 -7.38 -2.06 -11.46
C PRO A 43 -7.22 -1.34 -12.81
N GLN A 44 -8.33 -0.97 -13.45
CA GLN A 44 -8.37 -0.19 -14.69
C GLN A 44 -7.94 1.28 -14.54
N VAL A 45 -7.99 1.85 -13.33
CA VAL A 45 -7.39 3.16 -13.06
C VAL A 45 -5.89 3.00 -13.20
N SER A 46 -5.23 3.80 -14.02
CA SER A 46 -3.78 3.88 -14.03
C SER A 46 -3.34 4.59 -12.76
N ALA A 47 -2.44 3.99 -12.00
CA ALA A 47 -1.83 4.59 -10.82
C ALA A 47 -0.32 4.42 -10.90
N THR A 48 0.43 5.51 -10.71
CA THR A 48 1.90 5.42 -10.60
C THR A 48 2.24 4.95 -9.21
N ARG A 49 3.08 3.92 -9.07
CA ARG A 49 3.53 3.47 -7.75
C ARG A 49 4.35 4.58 -7.10
N PRO A 50 4.03 5.02 -5.88
CA PRO A 50 4.80 6.04 -5.20
C PRO A 50 6.24 5.52 -4.96
N GLY A 51 7.23 6.30 -5.37
CA GLY A 51 8.63 6.08 -5.03
C GLY A 51 8.93 6.38 -3.55
N ASP A 52 10.12 6.01 -3.09
CA ASP A 52 10.61 6.44 -1.77
C ASP A 52 10.78 7.97 -1.79
N GLY A 53 9.96 8.68 -1.04
CA GLY A 53 9.94 10.15 -0.99
C GLY A 53 9.05 10.84 -2.03
N GLU A 54 8.19 10.11 -2.75
CA GLU A 54 7.10 10.73 -3.50
C GLU A 54 5.89 10.96 -2.61
N ASP A 55 5.53 12.23 -2.42
CA ASP A 55 4.39 12.66 -1.61
C ASP A 55 3.09 12.73 -2.43
N VAL A 56 3.09 12.25 -3.67
CA VAL A 56 1.95 12.32 -4.58
C VAL A 56 1.70 11.02 -5.32
N LEU A 57 0.44 10.61 -5.36
CA LEU A 57 -0.07 9.52 -6.15
C LEU A 57 -0.80 10.05 -7.37
N ARG A 58 -0.24 9.81 -8.56
CA ARG A 58 -0.86 10.17 -9.83
C ARG A 58 -1.82 9.09 -10.28
N VAL A 59 -3.07 9.46 -10.56
CA VAL A 59 -4.14 8.56 -10.97
C VAL A 59 -4.78 9.04 -12.27
N ALA A 60 -5.15 8.12 -13.16
CA ALA A 60 -5.80 8.48 -14.43
C ALA A 60 -6.71 7.36 -14.97
N TYR A 61 -7.79 7.75 -15.64
CA TYR A 61 -8.67 6.84 -16.37
C TYR A 61 -9.40 7.58 -17.50
N ARG A 62 -9.45 6.97 -18.70
CA ARG A 62 -10.15 7.50 -19.90
C ARG A 62 -9.98 9.00 -20.16
N GLY A 63 -8.73 9.48 -20.09
CA GLY A 63 -8.39 10.88 -20.38
C GLY A 63 -8.62 11.85 -19.22
N ARG A 64 -9.11 11.38 -18.07
CA ARG A 64 -9.14 12.16 -16.82
C ARG A 64 -7.95 11.77 -15.95
N ALA A 65 -7.31 12.76 -15.34
CA ALA A 65 -6.18 12.56 -14.45
C ALA A 65 -6.32 13.42 -13.21
N ALA A 66 -5.85 12.91 -12.08
CA ALA A 66 -5.81 13.62 -10.82
C ALA A 66 -4.54 13.22 -10.04
N GLN A 67 -4.24 14.03 -9.03
CA GLN A 67 -3.13 13.81 -8.11
C GLN A 67 -3.68 13.77 -6.70
N VAL A 68 -3.24 12.80 -5.91
CA VAL A 68 -3.67 12.59 -4.53
C VAL A 68 -2.44 12.65 -3.64
N VAL A 69 -2.53 13.41 -2.55
CA VAL A 69 -1.49 13.52 -1.53
C VAL A 69 -2.00 12.93 -0.22
N TRP A 70 -1.07 12.63 0.68
CA TRP A 70 -1.40 12.43 2.08
C TRP A 70 -1.11 13.74 2.81
N ASP A 71 -2.11 14.27 3.52
CA ASP A 71 -1.96 15.43 4.40
C ASP A 71 -1.62 14.90 5.80
N ASP A 72 -0.36 15.00 6.20
CA ASP A 72 0.10 14.57 7.53
C ASP A 72 -0.47 15.44 8.68
N GLY A 73 -0.88 16.68 8.40
CA GLY A 73 -1.46 17.56 9.42
C GLY A 73 -2.91 17.18 9.77
N LEU A 74 -3.65 16.69 8.78
CA LEU A 74 -5.04 16.25 8.93
C LEU A 74 -5.18 14.72 9.00
N GLU A 75 -4.11 13.98 8.74
CA GLU A 75 -4.08 12.51 8.62
C GLU A 75 -5.13 11.98 7.62
N VAL A 76 -5.24 12.63 6.46
CA VAL A 76 -6.20 12.23 5.41
C VAL A 76 -5.57 12.22 4.02
N PHE A 77 -6.13 11.38 3.13
CA PHE A 77 -5.92 11.56 1.70
C PHE A 77 -6.64 12.84 1.25
N ALA A 78 -6.00 13.61 0.37
CA ALA A 78 -6.56 14.81 -0.20
C ALA A 78 -6.20 14.92 -1.68
N TRP A 79 -7.03 15.62 -2.44
CA TRP A 79 -6.66 15.99 -3.81
C TRP A 79 -5.53 17.03 -3.77
N ALA A 80 -4.50 16.87 -4.59
CA ALA A 80 -3.39 17.81 -4.66
C ALA A 80 -3.80 19.18 -5.25
N ALA A 81 -4.92 19.22 -5.98
CA ALA A 81 -5.47 20.47 -6.49
C ALA A 81 -6.00 21.30 -5.32
N ALA A 82 -5.71 22.60 -5.31
CA ALA A 82 -6.05 23.52 -4.23
C ALA A 82 -7.54 23.50 -3.85
N ASP A 83 -8.43 23.30 -4.82
CA ASP A 83 -9.89 23.29 -4.62
C ASP A 83 -10.47 21.88 -4.44
N GLY A 84 -9.65 20.82 -4.49
CA GLY A 84 -10.15 19.45 -4.47
C GLY A 84 -10.57 18.96 -3.08
N GLY A 85 -9.91 19.46 -2.03
CA GLY A 85 -10.29 19.16 -0.64
C GLY A 85 -9.97 17.73 -0.17
N PRO A 86 -10.35 17.39 1.08
CA PRO A 86 -10.06 16.10 1.68
C PRO A 86 -10.95 14.98 1.13
N ILE A 87 -10.34 13.81 0.94
CA ILE A 87 -11.01 12.56 0.55
C ILE A 87 -11.36 11.73 1.80
N GLY A 88 -10.44 11.68 2.77
CA GLY A 88 -10.59 10.96 4.04
C GLY A 88 -9.40 10.05 4.36
N PRO A 89 -9.32 9.46 5.56
CA PRO A 89 -8.16 8.70 6.03
C PRO A 89 -8.13 7.24 5.54
N ASP A 90 -9.27 6.66 5.18
CA ASP A 90 -9.37 5.24 4.83
C ASP A 90 -8.99 4.99 3.37
N ALA A 91 -7.99 4.14 3.14
CA ALA A 91 -7.43 3.88 1.82
C ALA A 91 -8.41 3.17 0.87
N GLU A 92 -9.27 2.27 1.38
CA GLU A 92 -10.27 1.57 0.57
C GLU A 92 -11.35 2.53 0.11
N LYS A 93 -11.87 3.34 1.03
CA LYS A 93 -12.87 4.35 0.75
C LYS A 93 -12.33 5.44 -0.16
N ALA A 94 -11.08 5.87 0.05
CA ALA A 94 -10.41 6.81 -0.83
C ALA A 94 -10.27 6.24 -2.25
N ALA A 95 -9.90 4.96 -2.40
CA ALA A 95 -9.86 4.31 -3.72
C ALA A 95 -11.22 4.32 -4.43
N GLU A 96 -12.32 4.10 -3.70
CA GLU A 96 -13.68 4.20 -4.24
C GLU A 96 -14.04 5.63 -4.68
N VAL A 97 -13.72 6.63 -3.86
CA VAL A 97 -13.96 8.05 -4.18
C VAL A 97 -13.15 8.46 -5.40
N ILE A 98 -11.88 8.04 -5.49
CA ILE A 98 -11.02 8.32 -6.65
C ILE A 98 -11.58 7.69 -7.91
N ALA A 99 -11.99 6.41 -7.85
CA ALA A 99 -12.59 5.74 -8.99
C ALA A 99 -13.86 6.46 -9.45
N SER A 100 -14.74 6.84 -8.51
CA SER A 100 -15.95 7.62 -8.79
C SER A 100 -15.63 8.96 -9.45
N ALA A 101 -14.68 9.73 -8.92
CA ALA A 101 -14.27 11.02 -9.47
C ALA A 101 -13.72 10.91 -10.91
N LEU A 102 -13.11 9.77 -11.24
CA LEU A 102 -12.60 9.45 -12.58
C LEU A 102 -13.64 8.78 -13.50
N ASP A 103 -14.89 8.59 -13.05
CA ASP A 103 -15.91 7.78 -13.72
C ASP A 103 -15.44 6.33 -14.03
N ALA A 104 -14.56 5.79 -13.19
CA ALA A 104 -14.11 4.42 -13.26
C ALA A 104 -15.06 3.50 -12.49
N PRO A 105 -15.40 2.32 -13.03
CA PRO A 105 -16.15 1.32 -12.27
C PRO A 105 -15.34 0.90 -11.03
N VAL A 106 -16.00 0.42 -9.99
CA VAL A 106 -15.36 -0.21 -8.84
C VAL A 106 -15.71 -1.69 -8.81
N SER A 107 -14.70 -2.53 -8.61
CA SER A 107 -14.92 -3.95 -8.34
C SER A 107 -15.60 -4.09 -6.98
N PRO A 108 -16.71 -4.84 -6.88
CA PRO A 108 -17.28 -5.18 -5.59
C PRO A 108 -16.21 -5.93 -4.81
N GLY A 109 -15.74 -5.35 -3.70
CA GLY A 109 -14.83 -6.03 -2.80
C GLY A 109 -15.54 -7.26 -2.24
N ALA A 110 -14.89 -8.43 -2.28
CA ALA A 110 -15.39 -9.57 -1.52
C ALA A 110 -15.55 -9.15 -0.05
N PRO A 111 -16.67 -9.45 0.62
CA PRO A 111 -16.77 -9.24 2.06
C PRO A 111 -15.71 -10.14 2.71
N GLY A 112 -14.74 -9.50 3.37
CA GLY A 112 -13.80 -10.18 4.27
C GLY A 112 -14.45 -10.44 5.62
#